data_AF-A0A2N5FLR1-F1
#
_entry.id   AF-A0A2N5FLR1-F1
#
_cell.length_a   1.000
_cell.length_b   1.000
_cell.length_c   1.000
_cell.angle_alpha   90.00
_cell.angle_beta   90.00
_cell.angle_gamma   90.00
#
_symmetry.space_group_name_H-M   'P 1'
#
loop_
_entity.id
_entity.type
_entity.pdbx_description
1 polymer ?
#
loop_
_entity_poly.entity_id
_entity_poly.type
_entity_poly.pdbx_seq_one_letter_code
_entity_poly.pdbx_strand_id
1 'polypeptide(L)'
;MPEKEKVIKIKGLSDEIVRKVLHDGYTPDASSLKNVVELLSRSVYDLSEMYLNDQCNHEETLKGTLAKMKIACNSIENNQKNPAKYM
;
A
#
# COMPACT_ATOMS: atom_id res chain seq x y z
N MET A 1 -15.42 -7.93 8.15
CA MET A 1 -14.78 -6.65 8.56
C MET A 1 -15.58 -5.49 7.98
N PRO A 2 -16.23 -4.68 8.81
CA PRO A 2 -16.94 -3.46 8.42
C PRO A 2 -16.08 -2.49 7.61
N GLU A 3 -16.69 -1.66 6.76
CA GLU A 3 -15.97 -0.67 5.93
C GLU A 3 -15.11 0.27 6.76
N LYS A 4 -15.66 0.82 7.84
CA LYS A 4 -14.92 1.69 8.76
C LYS A 4 -13.64 1.04 9.29
N GLU A 5 -13.68 -0.26 9.61
CA GLU A 5 -12.48 -0.99 10.04
C GLU A 5 -11.47 -1.18 8.91
N LYS A 6 -11.93 -1.37 7.65
CA LYS A 6 -11.03 -1.42 6.48
C LYS A 6 -10.31 -0.08 6.29
N VAL A 7 -11.05 1.03 6.39
CA VAL A 7 -10.50 2.39 6.26
C VAL A 7 -9.49 2.69 7.39
N ILE A 8 -9.79 2.31 8.64
CA ILE A 8 -8.85 2.44 9.76
C ILE A 8 -7.56 1.66 9.49
N LYS A 9 -7.65 0.44 8.94
CA LYS A 9 -6.46 -0.34 8.58
C LYS A 9 -5.68 0.27 7.41
N ILE A 10 -6.35 0.79 6.40
CA ILE A 10 -5.69 1.50 5.28
C ILE A 10 -4.90 2.70 5.82
N LYS A 11 -5.49 3.50 6.71
CA LYS A 11 -4.80 4.61 7.39
C LYS A 11 -3.56 4.11 8.15
N GLY A 12 -3.70 3.07 8.97
CA GLY A 12 -2.58 2.50 9.73
C GLY A 12 -1.43 2.01 8.84
N LEU A 13 -1.76 1.35 7.72
CA LEU A 13 -0.77 0.91 6.72
C LEU A 13 -0.08 2.08 6.04
N SER A 14 -0.81 3.16 5.73
CA SER A 14 -0.23 4.39 5.18
C SER A 14 0.85 4.97 6.10
N ASP A 15 0.53 5.11 7.39
CA ASP A 15 1.48 5.62 8.38
C ASP A 15 2.70 4.70 8.54
N GLU A 16 2.48 3.39 8.49
CA GLU A 16 3.55 2.39 8.59
C GLU A 16 4.49 2.40 7.38
N ILE A 17 3.94 2.54 6.17
CA ILE A 17 4.70 2.67 4.92
C ILE A 17 5.60 3.90 4.98
N VAL A 18 5.06 5.06 5.38
CA VAL A 18 5.86 6.29 5.52
C VAL A 18 6.98 6.09 6.53
N ARG A 19 6.69 5.53 7.71
CA ARG A 19 7.72 5.26 8.74
C ARG A 19 8.83 4.35 8.23
N LYS A 20 8.50 3.30 7.47
CA LYS A 20 9.50 2.36 6.94
C LYS A 20 10.34 2.97 5.83
N VAL A 21 9.73 3.73 4.93
CA VAL A 21 10.44 4.36 3.80
C VAL A 21 11.37 5.48 4.28
N LEU A 22 10.99 6.22 5.32
CA LEU A 22 11.81 7.29 5.92
C LEU A 22 12.84 6.77 6.93
N HIS A 23 12.86 5.46 7.23
CA HIS A 23 13.87 4.88 8.10
C HIS A 23 15.23 4.88 7.41
N ASP A 24 16.26 5.35 8.12
CA ASP A 24 17.64 5.33 7.64
C ASP A 24 18.05 3.90 7.23
N GLY A 25 18.38 3.70 5.95
CA GLY A 25 18.73 2.39 5.40
C GLY A 25 17.67 1.74 4.51
N TYR A 26 16.54 2.39 4.23
CA TYR A 26 15.66 1.93 3.16
C TYR A 26 16.27 2.18 1.78
N THR A 27 16.78 1.13 1.15
CA THR A 27 17.38 1.16 -0.20
C THR A 27 16.70 0.11 -1.09
N PRO A 28 15.51 0.41 -1.63
CA PRO A 28 14.81 -0.54 -2.50
C PRO A 28 15.48 -0.63 -3.87
N ASP A 29 15.36 -1.79 -4.51
CA ASP A 29 15.64 -1.87 -5.94
C ASP A 29 14.56 -1.14 -6.76
N ALA A 30 14.92 -0.72 -7.98
CA ALA A 30 14.04 0.07 -8.84
C ALA A 30 12.74 -0.67 -9.23
N SER A 31 12.77 -2.00 -9.34
CA SER A 31 11.59 -2.80 -9.67
C SER A 31 10.61 -2.84 -8.50
N SER A 32 11.13 -3.12 -7.29
CA SER A 32 10.36 -3.08 -6.04
C SER A 32 9.70 -1.72 -5.84
N LEU A 33 10.45 -0.62 -6.06
CA LEU A 33 9.92 0.73 -5.91
C LEU A 33 8.79 1.01 -6.92
N LYS A 34 8.95 0.65 -8.19
CA LYS A 34 7.90 0.82 -9.20
C LYS A 34 6.62 0.09 -8.82
N ASN A 35 6.73 -1.16 -8.39
CA ASN A 35 5.57 -1.96 -7.96
C ASN A 35 4.87 -1.35 -6.73
N VAL A 36 5.64 -0.89 -5.74
CA VAL A 36 5.08 -0.20 -4.56
C VAL A 36 4.33 1.06 -5.00
N VAL A 37 4.94 1.91 -5.83
CA VAL A 37 4.31 3.14 -6.33
C VAL A 37 3.02 2.85 -7.11
N GLU A 38 3.00 1.81 -7.95
CA GLU A 38 1.81 1.38 -8.68
C GLU A 38 0.67 1.00 -7.72
N LEU A 39 0.95 0.17 -6.71
CA LEU A 39 -0.04 -0.28 -5.73
C LEU A 39 -0.61 0.87 -4.91
N LEU A 40 0.25 1.81 -4.49
CA LEU A 40 -0.18 2.99 -3.74
C LEU A 40 -1.01 3.94 -4.60
N SER A 41 -0.58 4.19 -5.84
CA SER A 41 -1.31 5.05 -6.79
C SER A 41 -2.69 4.48 -7.10
N ARG A 42 -2.79 3.16 -7.33
CA ARG A 42 -4.07 2.47 -7.51
C ARG A 42 -4.94 2.50 -6.26
N SER A 43 -4.34 2.46 -5.07
CA SER A 43 -5.09 2.58 -3.82
C SER A 43 -5.72 3.98 -3.67
N VAL A 44 -5.01 5.03 -4.07
CA VAL A 44 -5.58 6.40 -4.14
C VAL A 44 -6.70 6.47 -5.18
N TYR A 45 -6.50 5.89 -6.36
CA TYR A 45 -7.52 5.82 -7.41
C TYR A 45 -8.80 5.12 -6.93
N ASP A 46 -8.66 3.91 -6.35
CA ASP A 46 -9.79 3.17 -5.79
C ASP A 46 -10.59 4.00 -4.78
N LEU A 47 -9.89 4.69 -3.87
CA LEU A 47 -10.53 5.54 -2.87
C LEU A 47 -11.23 6.73 -3.52
N SER A 48 -10.68 7.32 -4.59
CA SER A 48 -11.35 8.40 -5.32
C SER A 48 -12.59 7.92 -6.06
N GLU A 49 -12.57 6.71 -6.64
CA GLU A 49 -13.74 6.12 -7.31
C GLU A 49 -14.92 5.94 -6.35
N MET A 50 -14.66 5.59 -5.08
CA MET A 50 -15.72 5.49 -4.07
C MET A 50 -16.46 6.82 -3.80
N TYR A 51 -15.90 7.97 -4.17
CA TYR A 51 -16.55 9.27 -4.01
C TYR A 51 -17.11 9.84 -5.31
N LEU A 52 -16.62 9.37 -6.46
CA LEU A 52 -16.93 9.94 -7.77
C LEU A 52 -17.85 9.05 -8.62
N ASN A 53 -17.98 7.77 -8.28
CA ASN A 53 -18.74 6.79 -9.04
C ASN A 53 -19.87 6.19 -8.20
N ASP A 54 -21.11 6.63 -8.46
CA ASP A 54 -22.32 6.18 -7.75
C ASP A 54 -22.61 4.68 -7.90
N GLN A 55 -21.97 4.00 -8.86
CA GLN A 55 -22.10 2.55 -9.08
C GLN A 55 -20.94 1.76 -8.44
N CYS A 56 -20.05 2.42 -7.70
CA CYS A 56 -18.91 1.77 -7.06
C CYS A 56 -19.38 0.77 -5.99
N ASN A 57 -18.90 -0.46 -6.06
CA ASN A 57 -19.04 -1.41 -4.96
C ASN A 57 -18.01 -1.10 -3.87
N HIS A 58 -18.39 -0.28 -2.90
CA HIS A 58 -17.51 0.17 -1.80
C HIS A 58 -16.87 -0.99 -1.04
N GLU A 59 -17.62 -2.07 -0.82
CA GLU A 59 -17.10 -3.20 -0.06
C GLU A 59 -15.96 -3.90 -0.80
N GLU A 60 -16.14 -4.16 -2.09
CA GLU A 60 -15.16 -4.83 -2.94
C GLU A 60 -13.96 -3.93 -3.22
N THR A 61 -14.21 -2.65 -3.51
CA THR A 61 -13.16 -1.64 -3.70
C THR A 61 -12.28 -1.55 -2.46
N LEU A 62 -12.85 -1.41 -1.25
CA LEU A 62 -12.07 -1.37 -0.01
C LEU A 62 -11.30 -2.67 0.27
N LYS A 63 -11.82 -3.84 -0.12
CA LYS A 63 -11.08 -5.11 -0.01
C LYS A 63 -9.84 -5.08 -0.92
N GLY A 64 -10.01 -4.64 -2.17
CA GLY A 64 -8.93 -4.49 -3.14
C GLY A 64 -7.88 -3.48 -2.69
N THR A 65 -8.31 -2.30 -2.25
CA THR A 65 -7.42 -1.25 -1.72
C THR A 65 -6.63 -1.75 -0.52
N LEU A 66 -7.28 -2.42 0.44
CA LEU A 66 -6.59 -2.97 1.61
C LEU A 66 -5.57 -4.03 1.21
N ALA A 67 -5.86 -4.88 0.22
CA ALA A 67 -4.90 -5.86 -0.28
C ALA A 67 -3.68 -5.19 -0.92
N LYS A 68 -3.87 -4.19 -1.78
CA LYS A 68 -2.79 -3.41 -2.41
C LYS A 68 -1.89 -2.76 -1.37
N MET A 69 -2.48 -2.09 -0.36
CA MET A 69 -1.77 -1.46 0.75
C MET A 69 -0.93 -2.47 1.56
N LYS A 70 -1.48 -3.66 1.83
CA LYS A 70 -0.73 -4.73 2.52
C LYS A 70 0.43 -5.24 1.69
N ILE A 71 0.24 -5.46 0.39
CA ILE A 71 1.30 -5.92 -0.51
C ILE A 71 2.41 -4.88 -0.59
N ALA A 72 2.06 -3.59 -0.69
CA ALA A 72 3.03 -2.50 -0.68
C ALA A 72 3.84 -2.47 0.63
N CYS A 73 3.17 -2.53 1.79
CA CYS A 73 3.82 -2.55 3.10
C CYS A 73 4.77 -3.75 3.25
N ASN A 74 4.33 -4.95 2.86
CA ASN A 74 5.14 -6.17 2.91
C ASN A 74 6.35 -6.08 1.96
N SER A 75 6.16 -5.50 0.77
CA SER A 75 7.24 -5.31 -0.20
C SER A 75 8.33 -4.40 0.37
N ILE A 76 7.94 -3.32 1.06
CA ILE A 76 8.87 -2.42 1.74
C ILE A 76 9.63 -3.14 2.85
N GLU A 77 8.95 -3.92 3.70
CA GLU A 77 9.62 -4.71 4.76
C GLU A 77 10.65 -5.70 4.20
N ASN A 78 10.30 -6.40 3.13
CA ASN A 78 11.17 -7.42 2.55
C ASN A 78 12.42 -6.81 1.91
N ASN A 79 12.32 -5.58 1.40
CA ASN A 79 13.47 -4.83 0.89
C ASN A 79 14.43 -4.42 2.03
N GLN A 80 13.93 -4.12 3.23
CA GLN A 80 14.78 -3.81 4.39
C GLN A 80 15.53 -5.04 4.94
N LYS A 81 14.91 -6.22 4.88
CA LYS A 81 15.49 -7.47 5.44
C LYS A 81 16.54 -8.12 4.55
N ASN A 82 16.73 -7.65 3.31
CA ASN A 82 17.58 -8.33 2.33
C ASN A 82 18.54 -7.41 1.56
N PRO A 83 19.44 -6.65 2.24
CA PRO A 83 20.40 -5.78 1.57
C PRO A 83 21.49 -6.53 0.77
N ALA A 84 21.58 -7.86 0.88
CA ALA A 84 22.73 -8.65 0.40
C ALA A 84 22.47 -9.53 -0.84
N LYS A 85 21.32 -9.47 -1.51
CA LYS A 85 21.02 -10.39 -2.63
C LYS A 85 21.63 -9.98 -4.00
N TYR A 86 22.44 -8.92 -4.03
CA TYR A 86 23.10 -8.42 -5.24
C TYR A 86 24.57 -7.98 -5.02
N MET A 87 25.21 -8.47 -3.95
CA MET A 87 26.68 -8.49 -3.82
C MET A 87 27.19 -9.89 -4.16
#